data_AF-A0A3D0P923-F1
#
_entry.id   AF-A0A3D0P923-F1
#
_cell.length_a   1.000
_cell.length_b   1.000
_cell.length_c   1.000
_cell.angle_alpha   90.00
_cell.angle_beta   90.00
_cell.angle_gamma   90.00
#
_symmetry.space_group_name_H-M   'P 1'
#
loop_
_entity.id
_entity.type
_entity.pdbx_description
1 polymer ?
#
loop_
_entity_poly.entity_id
_entity_poly.type
_entity_poly.pdbx_seq_one_letter_code
_entity_poly.pdbx_strand_id
1 'polypeptide(L)'
;MSQALADRLYVQVAGWHLYLGDAKLARPLAEELAGLLDQGPAVAARQGLERLQVPLGGGSTKLPLSRLIPPGQLVDLEEILESFSS
;
A
#
# COMPACT_ATOMS: atom_id res chain seq x y z
N MET A 1 -9.68 -1.56 -7.38
CA MET A 1 -8.41 -1.26 -6.70
C MET A 1 -8.07 -2.25 -5.58
N SER A 2 -8.85 -2.37 -4.49
CA SER A 2 -8.48 -3.25 -3.35
C SER A 2 -8.06 -4.68 -3.72
N GLN A 3 -8.74 -5.34 -4.66
CA GLN A 3 -8.36 -6.69 -5.08
C GLN A 3 -7.00 -6.72 -5.80
N ALA A 4 -6.75 -5.75 -6.68
CA ALA A 4 -5.47 -5.64 -7.38
C ALA A 4 -4.30 -5.43 -6.42
N LEU A 5 -4.53 -4.68 -5.33
CA LEU A 5 -3.54 -4.48 -4.27
C LEU A 5 -3.36 -5.74 -3.40
N ALA A 6 -4.44 -6.47 -3.14
CA ALA A 6 -4.46 -7.60 -2.22
C ALA A 6 -3.48 -8.70 -2.61
N ASP A 7 -3.42 -9.05 -3.90
CA ASP A 7 -2.68 -10.21 -4.40
C ASP A 7 -1.31 -9.85 -4.99
N ARG A 8 -1.06 -8.57 -5.30
CA ARG A 8 0.21 -8.10 -5.91
C ARG A 8 1.18 -7.50 -4.91
N LEU A 9 0.65 -6.83 -3.88
CA LEU A 9 1.48 -6.12 -2.92
C LEU A 9 1.57 -6.89 -1.61
N TYR A 10 2.70 -6.76 -0.94
CA TYR A 10 2.98 -7.43 0.33
C TYR A 10 3.87 -6.57 1.23
N VAL A 11 3.66 -6.70 2.54
CA VAL A 11 4.63 -6.25 3.52
C VAL A 11 5.75 -7.29 3.65
N GLN A 12 6.98 -6.82 3.81
CA GLN A 12 8.13 -7.65 4.11
C GLN A 12 8.62 -7.36 5.53
N VAL A 13 8.58 -8.38 6.38
CA VAL A 13 9.06 -8.29 7.77
C VAL A 13 9.92 -9.51 8.05
N ALA A 14 11.11 -9.32 8.60
CA ALA A 14 12.01 -10.41 9.00
C ALA A 14 12.23 -11.49 7.91
N GLY A 15 12.22 -11.09 6.63
CA GLY A 15 12.48 -11.99 5.49
C GLY A 15 11.26 -12.76 4.95
N TRP A 16 10.09 -12.66 5.57
CA TRP A 16 8.85 -13.21 5.01
C TRP A 16 8.00 -12.12 4.35
N HIS A 17 7.13 -12.56 3.43
CA HIS A 17 6.17 -11.71 2.74
C HIS A 17 4.77 -12.03 3.23
N LEU A 18 3.97 -11.01 3.52
CA LEU A 18 2.54 -11.12 3.81
C LEU A 18 1.78 -10.20 2.87
N TYR A 19 0.98 -10.79 2.00
CA TYR A 19 0.18 -10.06 1.03
C TYR A 19 -0.81 -9.12 1.72
N LEU A 20 -1.09 -7.97 1.10
CA LEU A 20 -1.94 -6.95 1.71
C LEU A 20 -3.38 -7.45 1.91
N GLY A 21 -3.83 -8.43 1.12
CA GLY A 21 -5.10 -9.13 1.34
C GLY A 21 -5.13 -9.84 2.69
N ASP A 22 -4.14 -10.69 2.93
CA ASP A 22 -4.01 -11.46 4.18
C ASP A 22 -3.76 -10.56 5.40
N ALA A 23 -2.98 -9.48 5.21
CA ALA A 23 -2.73 -8.48 6.24
C ALA A 23 -3.95 -7.58 6.53
N LYS A 24 -5.04 -7.69 5.75
CA LYS A 24 -6.20 -6.79 5.78
C LYS A 24 -5.85 -5.31 5.56
N LEU A 25 -4.77 -5.06 4.82
CA LEU A 25 -4.27 -3.72 4.49
C LEU A 25 -4.71 -3.24 3.11
N ALA A 26 -5.16 -4.14 2.23
CA ALA A 26 -5.51 -3.79 0.85
C ALA A 26 -6.69 -2.80 0.75
N ARG A 27 -7.73 -3.00 1.57
CA ARG A 27 -8.90 -2.11 1.61
C ARG A 27 -8.56 -0.71 2.15
N PRO A 28 -7.95 -0.55 3.35
CA PRO A 28 -7.63 0.79 3.84
C PRO A 28 -6.63 1.50 2.93
N LEU A 29 -5.69 0.79 2.29
CA LEU A 29 -4.81 1.40 1.29
C LEU A 29 -5.59 1.90 0.07
N ALA A 30 -6.55 1.11 -0.43
CA ALA A 30 -7.39 1.53 -1.55
C ALA A 30 -8.21 2.80 -1.22
N GLU A 31 -8.71 2.93 0.00
CA GLU A 31 -9.46 4.12 0.43
C GLU A 31 -8.57 5.38 0.42
N GLU A 32 -7.36 5.28 0.99
CA GLU A 32 -6.36 6.37 0.94
C GLU A 32 -6.01 6.77 -0.50
N LEU A 33 -5.76 5.78 -1.36
CA LEU A 33 -5.39 6.00 -2.76
C LEU A 33 -6.52 6.65 -3.55
N ALA A 34 -7.77 6.24 -3.33
CA ALA A 34 -8.92 6.79 -4.04
C ALA A 34 -9.07 8.30 -3.78
N GLY A 35 -8.79 8.77 -2.56
CA GLY A 35 -8.79 10.19 -2.22
C GLY A 35 -7.61 10.98 -2.79
N LEU A 36 -6.66 10.32 -3.44
CA LEU A 36 -5.42 10.90 -3.98
C LEU A 36 -5.28 10.77 -5.49
N LEU A 37 -6.14 9.97 -6.16
CA LEU A 37 -6.01 9.63 -7.58
C LEU A 37 -5.95 10.87 -8.50
N ASP A 38 -6.70 11.93 -8.19
CA ASP A 38 -6.71 13.18 -8.98
C ASP A 38 -5.35 13.91 -8.98
N GLN A 39 -4.45 13.56 -8.07
CA GLN A 39 -3.08 14.11 -8.01
C GLN A 39 -2.09 13.34 -8.89
N GLY A 40 -2.54 12.25 -9.53
CA GLY A 40 -1.75 11.39 -10.40
C GLY A 40 -1.22 10.12 -9.68
N PRO A 41 -1.05 9.00 -10.41
CA PRO A 41 -0.63 7.70 -9.85
C PRO A 41 0.62 7.75 -8.95
N ALA A 42 1.68 8.42 -9.41
CA ALA A 42 2.94 8.53 -8.67
C ALA A 42 2.81 9.28 -7.34
N VAL A 43 2.00 10.35 -7.32
CA VAL A 43 1.76 11.14 -6.10
C VAL A 43 0.85 10.34 -5.16
N ALA A 44 -0.21 9.74 -5.69
CA ALA A 44 -1.13 8.91 -4.94
C ALA A 44 -0.42 7.72 -4.27
N ALA A 45 0.43 6.99 -5.00
CA ALA A 45 1.20 5.87 -4.48
C ALA A 45 2.06 6.29 -3.28
N ARG A 46 2.89 7.32 -3.44
CA ARG A 46 3.81 7.79 -2.38
C ARG A 46 3.04 8.30 -1.16
N GLN A 47 2.02 9.12 -1.37
CA GLN A 47 1.26 9.68 -0.25
C GLN A 47 0.40 8.62 0.44
N GLY A 48 -0.28 7.74 -0.29
CA GLY A 48 -1.12 6.68 0.28
C GLY A 48 -0.31 5.72 1.16
N LEU A 49 0.87 5.32 0.71
CA LEU A 49 1.78 4.48 1.48
C LEU A 49 2.31 5.17 2.76
N GLU A 50 2.54 6.48 2.72
CA GLU A 50 2.99 7.24 3.89
C GLU A 50 1.85 7.51 4.89
N ARG A 51 0.63 7.75 4.40
CA ARG A 51 -0.55 8.01 5.23
C ARG A 51 -1.04 6.78 5.96
N LEU A 52 -0.99 5.61 5.33
CA LEU A 52 -1.46 4.38 5.95
C LEU A 52 -0.50 3.90 7.04
N GLN A 53 -0.84 4.20 8.29
CA GLN A 53 -0.09 3.80 9.48
C GLN A 53 -0.48 2.38 9.92
N VAL A 54 0.48 1.46 9.91
CA VAL A 54 0.30 0.05 10.26
C VAL A 54 0.74 -0.19 11.72
N PRO A 55 -0.14 -0.66 12.62
CA PRO A 55 0.24 -1.02 13.97
C PRO A 55 1.06 -2.30 14.01
N LEU A 56 2.13 -2.30 14.80
CA LEU A 56 3.04 -3.45 14.97
C LEU A 56 3.19 -3.80 16.45
N GLY A 57 3.59 -5.04 16.75
CA GLY A 57 3.86 -5.49 18.11
C GLY A 57 2.68 -5.29 19.07
N GLY A 58 1.46 -5.62 18.62
CA GLY A 58 0.23 -5.41 19.39
C GLY A 58 -0.21 -3.94 19.50
N GLY A 59 0.32 -3.04 18.65
CA GLY A 59 0.01 -1.61 18.66
C GLY A 59 0.97 -0.77 19.51
N SER A 60 2.06 -1.36 20.01
CA SER A 60 3.13 -0.64 20.74
C SER A 60 3.86 0.38 19.86
N THR A 61 3.82 0.21 18.55
CA THR A 61 4.31 1.19 17.57
C THR A 61 3.46 1.19 16.31
N LYS A 62 3.61 2.25 15.52
CA LYS A 62 3.05 2.39 14.18
C LYS A 62 4.14 2.80 13.22
N LEU A 63 4.16 2.19 12.04
CA LEU A 63 5.01 2.60 10.93
C LEU A 63 4.15 2.87 9.70
N PRO A 64 4.50 3.85 8.85
CA PRO A 64 3.85 3.99 7.56
C PRO A 64 4.10 2.74 6.72
N LEU A 65 3.12 2.37 5.87
CA LEU A 65 3.24 1.23 4.97
C LEU A 65 4.44 1.36 4.02
N SER A 66 4.83 2.60 3.69
CA SER A 66 6.06 2.94 2.95
C SER A 66 7.34 2.32 3.53
N ARG A 67 7.37 2.02 4.84
CA ARG A 67 8.51 1.41 5.54
C ARG A 67 8.44 -0.11 5.65
N LEU A 68 7.32 -0.70 5.24
CA LEU A 68 7.05 -2.13 5.36
C LEU A 68 6.98 -2.80 3.99
N ILE A 69 6.91 -2.05 2.90
CA ILE A 69 6.96 -2.60 1.54
C ILE A 69 8.39 -2.52 0.97
N PRO A 70 8.82 -3.53 0.19
CA PRO A 70 10.00 -3.46 -0.66
C PRO A 70 9.96 -2.27 -1.64
N PRO A 71 11.10 -1.61 -1.92
CA PRO A 71 11.15 -0.48 -2.85
C PRO A 71 10.62 -0.78 -4.26
N GLY A 72 10.80 -2.02 -4.74
CA GLY A 72 10.32 -2.43 -6.07
C GLY A 72 8.80 -2.38 -6.22
N GLN A 73 8.05 -2.58 -5.14
CA GLN A 73 6.59 -2.57 -5.16
C GLN A 73 5.98 -1.17 -5.34
N LEU A 74 6.78 -0.11 -5.22
CA LEU A 74 6.28 1.24 -5.53
C LEU A 74 5.94 1.36 -7.02
N VAL A 75 6.77 0.80 -7.90
CA VAL A 75 6.50 0.78 -9.35
C VAL A 75 5.27 -0.06 -9.64
N ASP A 76 5.14 -1.23 -9.03
CA ASP A 76 3.95 -2.08 -9.17
C ASP A 76 2.67 -1.34 -8.74
N LEU A 77 2.74 -0.56 -7.65
CA LEU A 77 1.62 0.25 -7.19
C LEU A 77 1.27 1.37 -8.17
N GLU A 78 2.27 2.09 -8.69
CA GLU A 78 2.07 3.12 -9.71
C GLU A 78 1.35 2.54 -10.95
N GLU A 79 1.79 1.39 -11.47
CA GLU A 79 1.14 0.68 -12.59
C GLU A 79 -0.30 0.23 -12.28
N ILE A 80 -0.55 -0.27 -11.06
CA ILE A 80 -1.92 -0.62 -10.63
C ILE A 80 -2.81 0.61 -10.69
N LEU A 81 -2.32 1.76 -10.21
CA LEU A 81 -3.08 3.01 -10.14
C LEU A 81 -3.36 3.63 -11.51
N GLU A 82 -2.45 3.50 -12.47
CA GLU A 82 -2.67 3.93 -13.87
C GLU A 82 -3.95 3.29 -14.47
N SER A 83 -4.26 2.05 -14.09
CA SER A 83 -5.48 1.36 -14.55
C SER A 83 -6.78 1.91 -13.95
N PHE A 84 -6.70 2.81 -12.96
CA PHE A 84 -7.85 3.45 -12.30
C PHE A 84 -7.91 4.97 -12.49
N SER A 85 -6.89 5.58 -13.11
CA SER A 85 -6.83 7.02 -13.39
C SER A 85 -7.25 7.39 -14.83
N SER A 86 -7.84 6.45 -15.57
CA SER A 86 -8.32 6.64 -16.96
C SER A 86 -9.80 6.97 -17.03
#